data_AF-A0A830GUI6-F1
#
_entry.id   AF-A0A830GUI6-F1
#
_cell.length_a   1.000
_cell.length_b   1.000
_cell.length_c   1.000
_cell.angle_alpha   90.00
_cell.angle_beta   90.00
_cell.angle_gamma   90.00
#
_symmetry.space_group_name_H-M   'P 1'
#
loop_
_entity.id
_entity.type
_entity.pdbx_description
1 polymer ?
#
loop_
_entity_poly.entity_id
_entity_poly.type
_entity_poly.pdbx_seq_one_letter_code
_entity_poly.pdbx_strand_id
1 'polypeptide(L)'
;MSFDAFVTGYSVAVSVAIFAALALLLYYLLFNKSLMARISAPAQQAQLTEFVILKCPQCGFEKKRQFELGDYVGKVDQERCPHDNSQLVVSSIAKETSSQ
;
A
#
# COMPACT_ATOMS: atom_id res chain seq x y z
N MET A 1 -7.19 -36.04 51.36
CA MET A 1 -6.30 -35.30 50.42
C MET A 1 -6.54 -33.82 50.68
N SER A 2 -5.51 -33.06 51.04
CA SER A 2 -5.63 -31.66 51.51
C SER A 2 -6.03 -30.71 50.39
N PHE A 3 -6.82 -29.69 50.71
CA PHE A 3 -7.31 -28.65 49.80
C PHE A 3 -6.17 -27.96 49.03
N ASP A 4 -5.00 -27.81 49.66
CA ASP A 4 -3.79 -27.26 49.04
C ASP A 4 -3.26 -28.10 47.87
N ALA A 5 -3.40 -29.42 47.93
CA ALA A 5 -2.98 -30.30 46.84
C ALA A 5 -3.89 -30.17 45.61
N PHE A 6 -5.18 -29.89 45.84
CA PHE A 6 -6.16 -29.65 44.77
C PHE A 6 -5.92 -28.30 44.08
N VAL A 7 -5.72 -27.23 44.86
CA VAL A 7 -5.44 -25.88 44.33
C VAL A 7 -4.12 -25.85 43.55
N THR A 8 -3.08 -26.48 44.09
CA THR A 8 -1.77 -26.56 43.43
C THR A 8 -1.85 -27.36 42.14
N GLY A 9 -2.52 -28.52 42.14
CA GLY A 9 -2.73 -29.33 40.93
C GLY A 9 -3.51 -28.58 39.84
N TYR A 10 -4.55 -27.86 40.23
CA TYR A 10 -5.34 -27.04 39.30
C TYR A 10 -4.53 -25.90 38.69
N SER A 11 -3.75 -25.16 39.50
CA SER A 11 -2.90 -24.06 39.03
C SER A 11 -1.84 -24.55 38.04
N VAL A 12 -1.25 -25.72 38.29
CA VAL A 12 -0.26 -26.33 37.38
C VAL A 12 -0.93 -26.75 36.07
N ALA A 13 -2.10 -27.38 36.13
CA ALA A 13 -2.83 -27.79 34.93
C ALA A 13 -3.21 -26.60 34.04
N VAL A 14 -3.69 -25.50 34.64
CA VAL A 14 -4.03 -24.27 33.91
C VAL A 14 -2.79 -23.65 33.27
N SER A 15 -1.67 -23.60 34.00
CA SER A 15 -0.41 -23.06 33.48
C SER A 15 0.06 -23.87 32.26
N VAL A 16 0.05 -25.20 32.36
CA VAL A 16 0.43 -26.10 31.25
C VAL A 16 -0.49 -25.91 30.05
N ALA A 17 -1.81 -25.76 30.26
CA ALA A 17 -2.76 -25.52 29.19
C ALA A 17 -2.49 -24.20 28.45
N ILE A 18 -2.17 -23.13 29.19
CA ILE A 18 -1.81 -21.83 28.59
C ILE A 18 -0.53 -21.94 27.77
N PHE A 19 0.51 -22.58 28.30
CA PHE A 19 1.77 -22.77 27.55
C PHE A 19 1.56 -23.63 26.30
N ALA A 20 0.75 -24.68 26.37
CA ALA A 20 0.42 -25.51 25.21
C ALA A 20 -0.36 -24.72 24.15
N ALA A 21 -1.33 -23.89 24.55
CA ALA A 21 -2.09 -23.04 23.64
C ALA A 21 -1.18 -22.00 22.94
N LEU A 22 -0.27 -21.38 23.69
CA LEU A 22 0.70 -20.43 23.12
C LEU A 22 1.67 -21.12 22.15
N ALA A 23 2.16 -22.30 22.49
CA ALA A 23 3.03 -23.08 21.61
C ALA A 23 2.32 -23.48 20.30
N LEU A 24 1.05 -23.89 20.39
CA LEU A 24 0.23 -24.20 19.21
C LEU A 24 -0.04 -22.96 18.36
N LEU A 25 -0.33 -21.81 18.97
CA LEU A 25 -0.52 -20.55 18.26
C LEU A 25 0.76 -20.14 17.51
N LEU A 26 1.91 -20.18 18.18
CA LEU A 26 3.21 -19.88 17.56
C LEU A 26 3.53 -20.85 16.43
N TYR A 27 3.31 -22.15 16.64
CA TYR A 27 3.46 -23.17 15.59
C TYR A 27 2.61 -22.84 14.37
N TYR A 28 1.33 -22.51 14.58
CA TYR A 28 0.42 -22.12 13.49
C TYR A 28 0.88 -20.86 12.76
N LEU A 29 1.34 -19.83 13.47
CA LEU A 29 1.84 -18.60 12.86
C LEU A 29 3.11 -18.84 12.03
N LEU A 30 4.01 -19.72 12.50
CA LEU A 30 5.25 -20.05 11.80
C LEU A 30 5.03 -20.97 10.58
N PHE A 31 4.20 -21.99 10.71
CA PHE A 31 3.93 -22.93 9.61
C PHE A 31 2.99 -22.36 8.56
N ASN A 32 2.03 -21.54 8.96
CA ASN A 32 1.07 -20.94 8.05
C ASN A 32 1.65 -19.65 7.46
N LYS A 33 2.62 -19.81 6.55
CA LYS A 33 3.30 -18.71 5.82
C LYS A 33 2.32 -17.75 5.14
N SER A 34 1.12 -18.21 4.79
CA SER A 34 0.04 -17.40 4.22
C SER A 34 -0.52 -16.35 5.19
N LEU A 35 -0.51 -16.63 6.49
CA LEU A 35 -0.94 -15.72 7.56
C LEU A 35 0.15 -14.69 7.84
N MET A 36 1.41 -15.12 7.92
CA MET A 36 2.55 -14.21 7.98
C MET A 36 2.57 -13.27 6.77
N ALA A 37 2.35 -13.78 5.55
CA ALA A 37 2.27 -12.96 4.35
C ALA A 37 1.15 -11.92 4.37
N ARG A 38 0.07 -12.11 5.13
CA ARG A 38 -0.99 -11.10 5.32
C ARG A 38 -0.63 -10.05 6.38
N ILE A 39 0.11 -10.45 7.41
CA ILE A 39 0.53 -9.56 8.51
C ILE A 39 1.77 -8.75 8.09
N SER A 40 2.66 -9.36 7.32
CA SER A 40 3.89 -8.76 6.80
C SER A 40 3.75 -8.28 5.37
N ALA A 41 2.58 -8.42 4.74
CA ALA A 41 2.31 -7.67 3.52
C ALA A 41 2.47 -6.20 3.91
N PRO A 42 3.48 -5.48 3.37
CA PRO A 42 3.41 -4.04 3.42
C PRO A 42 2.04 -3.71 2.83
N ALA A 43 1.22 -2.94 3.54
CA ALA A 43 -0.02 -2.41 3.00
C ALA A 43 0.32 -2.04 1.56
N GLN A 44 -0.27 -2.74 0.58
CA GLN A 44 0.03 -2.49 -0.82
C GLN A 44 -0.34 -1.04 -1.00
N GLN A 45 0.67 -0.17 -0.92
CA GLN A 45 0.56 1.21 -1.30
C GLN A 45 0.35 1.05 -2.79
N ALA A 46 -0.93 1.00 -3.18
CA ALA A 46 -1.34 1.10 -4.56
C ALA A 46 -0.42 2.15 -5.14
N GLN A 47 0.44 1.75 -6.09
CA GLN A 47 1.39 2.66 -6.69
C GLN A 47 0.54 3.71 -7.39
N LEU A 48 0.35 4.80 -6.66
CA LEU A 48 -0.50 5.91 -7.03
C LEU A 48 0.31 6.66 -8.07
N THR A 49 0.15 6.21 -9.31
CA THR A 49 0.87 6.79 -10.44
C THR A 49 0.12 8.06 -10.80
N GLU A 50 0.63 9.19 -10.30
CA GLU A 50 0.12 10.51 -10.64
C GLU A 50 0.70 10.93 -12.00
N PHE A 51 -0.17 11.36 -12.90
CA PHE A 51 0.20 11.79 -14.24
C PHE A 51 -0.44 13.14 -14.57
N VAL A 52 0.22 13.84 -15.47
CA VAL A 52 -0.13 15.17 -15.92
C VAL A 52 -0.45 15.10 -17.40
N ILE A 53 -1.56 15.71 -17.79
CA ILE A 53 -1.96 15.83 -19.20
C ILE A 53 -1.53 17.21 -19.68
N LEU A 54 -0.58 17.23 -20.61
CA LEU A 54 -0.14 18.40 -21.35
C LEU A 54 -1.04 18.58 -22.57
N LYS A 55 -1.57 19.78 -22.77
CA LYS A 55 -2.43 20.12 -23.90
C LYS A 55 -1.88 21.33 -24.66
N CYS A 56 -1.87 21.22 -25.98
CA CYS A 56 -1.59 22.34 -26.86
C CYS A 56 -2.85 23.21 -27.02
N PRO A 57 -2.79 24.52 -26.75
CA PRO A 57 -3.93 25.42 -26.91
C PRO A 57 -4.24 25.76 -28.38
N GLN A 58 -3.30 25.52 -29.30
CA GLN A 58 -3.44 25.89 -30.72
C GLN A 58 -4.01 24.75 -31.58
N CYS A 59 -3.40 23.57 -31.53
CA CYS A 59 -3.85 22.41 -32.31
C CYS A 59 -4.57 21.32 -31.51
N GLY A 60 -4.62 21.43 -30.18
CA GLY A 60 -5.31 20.45 -29.32
C GLY A 60 -4.55 19.15 -29.06
N PHE A 61 -3.27 19.05 -29.45
CA PHE A 61 -2.41 17.92 -29.15
C PHE A 61 -2.34 17.64 -27.64
N GLU A 62 -2.45 16.37 -27.23
CA GLU A 62 -2.40 15.95 -25.84
C GLU A 62 -1.28 14.93 -25.60
N LYS A 63 -0.53 15.09 -24.50
CA LYS A 63 0.54 14.19 -24.08
C LYS A 63 0.44 13.91 -22.59
N LYS A 64 0.60 12.64 -22.19
CA LYS A 64 0.71 12.24 -20.78
C LYS A 64 2.19 12.26 -20.35
N ARG A 65 2.45 12.84 -19.18
CA ARG A 65 3.77 12.86 -18.50
C ARG A 65 3.60 12.42 -17.06
N GLN A 66 4.63 11.87 -16.44
CA GLN A 66 4.64 11.60 -15.01
C GLN A 66 4.59 12.92 -14.22
N PHE A 67 3.84 12.94 -13.11
CA PHE A 67 3.81 14.11 -12.23
C PHE A 67 5.16 14.33 -11.56
N GLU A 68 5.63 15.57 -11.60
CA GLU A 68 6.80 16.03 -10.85
C GLU A 68 6.39 17.08 -9.81
N LEU A 69 7.10 17.10 -8.69
CA LEU A 69 6.87 18.09 -7.63
C LEU A 69 7.02 19.51 -8.20
N GLY A 70 5.99 20.33 -8.05
CA GLY A 70 5.93 21.68 -8.60
C GLY A 70 5.17 21.80 -9.92
N ASP A 71 4.52 20.73 -10.40
CA ASP A 71 3.50 20.81 -11.44
C ASP A 71 2.16 21.31 -10.89
N TYR A 72 1.51 22.19 -11.66
CA TYR A 72 0.19 22.73 -11.37
C TYR A 72 -0.57 22.98 -12.68
N VAL A 73 -1.90 22.98 -12.61
CA VAL A 73 -2.75 23.25 -13.78
C VAL A 73 -2.52 24.67 -14.30
N GLY A 74 -2.24 24.81 -15.59
CA GLY A 74 -1.88 26.08 -16.23
C GLY A 74 -0.38 26.34 -16.34
N LYS A 75 0.48 25.48 -15.77
CA LYS A 75 1.94 25.58 -15.94
C LYS A 75 2.32 25.33 -17.40
N VAL A 76 3.19 26.19 -17.95
CA VAL A 76 3.82 25.99 -19.25
C VAL A 76 4.95 24.97 -19.10
N ASP A 77 4.90 23.93 -19.90
CA ASP A 77 5.93 22.89 -19.92
C ASP A 77 7.12 23.31 -20.81
N GLN A 78 8.29 22.69 -20.57
CA GLN A 78 9.48 22.97 -21.37
C GLN A 78 9.38 22.36 -22.77
N GLU A 79 8.61 21.29 -22.92
CA GLU A 79 8.39 20.67 -24.22
C GLU A 79 7.45 21.50 -25.09
N ARG A 80 7.74 21.49 -26.40
CA ARG A 80 6.91 22.15 -27.41
C ARG A 80 6.08 21.14 -28.15
N CYS A 81 4.93 21.61 -28.65
CA CYS A 81 4.07 20.79 -29.48
C CYS A 81 4.81 20.38 -30.78
N PRO A 82 4.80 19.09 -31.15
CA PRO A 82 5.49 18.60 -32.35
C PRO A 82 4.84 19.08 -33.66
N HIS A 83 3.59 19.56 -33.62
CA HIS A 83 2.84 19.96 -34.81
C HIS A 83 3.00 21.44 -35.17
N ASP A 84 2.95 22.32 -34.17
CA ASP A 84 2.92 23.79 -34.37
C ASP A 84 4.01 24.53 -33.59
N ASN A 85 4.88 23.78 -32.89
CA ASN A 85 5.97 24.33 -32.06
C ASN A 85 5.49 25.29 -30.96
N SER A 86 4.21 25.29 -30.62
CA SER A 86 3.64 26.10 -29.55
C SER A 86 3.93 25.50 -28.17
N GLN A 87 3.68 26.30 -27.13
CA GLN A 87 3.90 25.89 -25.75
C GLN A 87 2.81 24.90 -25.30
N LEU A 88 3.23 23.80 -24.68
CA LEU A 88 2.31 22.89 -24.01
C LEU A 88 1.98 23.38 -22.62
N VAL A 89 0.72 23.23 -22.20
CA VAL A 89 0.25 23.67 -20.89
C VAL A 89 -0.34 22.49 -20.15
N VAL A 90 -0.10 22.41 -18.85
CA VAL A 90 -0.74 21.40 -17.99
C VAL A 90 -2.24 21.65 -17.94
N SER A 91 -3.02 20.75 -18.54
CA SER A 91 -4.48 20.82 -18.56
C SER A 91 -5.12 20.15 -17.35
N SER A 92 -4.56 19.04 -16.87
CA SER A 92 -5.10 18.31 -15.73
C SER A 92 -4.04 17.45 -15.05
N ILE A 93 -4.18 17.26 -13.75
CA ILE A 93 -3.40 16.32 -12.94
C ILE A 93 -4.37 15.23 -12.51
N ALA A 94 -4.06 13.99 -12.83
CA ALA A 94 -4.92 12.85 -12.58
C ALA A 94 -4.14 11.72 -11.90
N LYS A 95 -4.90 10.85 -11.23
CA LYS A 95 -4.40 9.77 -10.42
C LYS A 95 -5.02 8.48 -10.91
N GLU A 96 -4.23 7.61 -11.52
CA GLU A 96 -4.69 6.28 -11.93
C GLU A 96 -4.46 5.35 -10.73
N THR A 97 -5.56 4.83 -10.17
CA THR A 97 -5.50 3.79 -9.15
C THR A 97 -5.61 2.46 -9.87
N SER A 98 -4.51 1.72 -9.98
CA SER A 98 -4.58 0.32 -10.42
C SER A 98 -5.20 -0.49 -9.29
N SER A 99 -6.53 -0.60 -9.27
CA SER A 99 -7.20 -1.62 -8.47
C SER A 99 -6.95 -2.97 -9.14
N GLN A 100 -5.94 -3.70 -8.66
CA GLN A 100 -5.78 -5.13 -8.94
C GLN A 100 -6.56 -5.95 -7.91
#